data_AF-A0A9W8E934-F1
#
_entry.id   AF-A0A9W8E934-F1
#
_cell.length_a   1.000
_cell.length_b   1.000
_cell.length_c   1.000
_cell.angle_alpha   90.00
_cell.angle_beta   90.00
_cell.angle_gamma   90.00
#
_symmetry.space_group_name_H-M   'P 1'
#
loop_
_entity.id
_entity.type
_entity.pdbx_description
1 polymer ?
#
loop_
_entity_poly.entity_id
_entity_poly.type
_entity_poly.pdbx_seq_one_letter_code
_entity_poly.pdbx_strand_id
1 'polypeptide(L)'
;MHFYLPVPKTKSVSLLKRLGGPGSSADSGVVQGLTDATAHRERMRQLLKSAHEQPATADFAKVVAVIEDYLPHLFWCVRYEDTLAPSKTAIATIRRGRSSDDDALFVWKSPLCTGLGDGTKFTTMAHRLRRGHFASDSLAFELGGTLMAYGLALASWAFRQVQHLSMVGQTQQLPDHDTQRYKQAMHHLCQAAGVYDYILRNVAPKLAESSAANSQGQSNPRPPELTSEMLQILSRLAMADAQRIAIRLSMAQNRSPSLMAKLLLGVGEEYDAIFGLFQTMPSQDHRDMTAELRRYLKDHRIYFQACAQRYLAMDAHQHDLDGVALGFVDQARIGMQTLRAKDRTPIVHEATLLLAELDQERATYDKLNRTVTFDPVPSPAELNQRTPSGRTLMEMTVFTPPALRNSQSALPSPTDATESSHGQQYALQHAYY
;
A
#
# COMPACT_ATOMS: atom_id res chain seq x y z
N MET A 1 13.13 1.72 -9.00
CA MET A 1 12.97 2.23 -7.61
C MET A 1 11.52 2.61 -7.45
N HIS A 2 10.83 1.96 -6.52
CA HIS A 2 9.41 2.15 -6.25
C HIS A 2 9.28 2.98 -4.99
N PHE A 3 8.30 3.88 -4.93
CA PHE A 3 8.05 4.63 -3.70
C PHE A 3 7.35 3.70 -2.73
N TYR A 4 8.12 3.07 -1.83
CA TYR A 4 7.54 2.41 -0.67
C TYR A 4 8.18 2.93 0.59
N LEU A 5 7.30 3.22 1.54
CA LEU A 5 7.66 3.71 2.85
C LEU A 5 8.49 2.63 3.56
N PRO A 6 9.53 3.02 4.31
CA PRO A 6 10.27 2.05 5.10
C PRO A 6 9.32 1.35 6.08
N VAL A 7 9.56 0.07 6.38
CA VAL A 7 8.79 -0.61 7.42
C VAL A 7 8.91 0.15 8.75
N PRO A 8 7.83 0.34 9.51
CA PRO A 8 7.85 1.15 10.72
C PRO A 8 8.64 0.45 11.83
N LYS A 9 9.16 1.25 12.78
CA LYS A 9 9.84 0.75 13.98
C LYS A 9 8.90 0.80 15.18
N THR A 10 9.05 -0.15 16.10
CA THR A 10 8.33 -0.16 17.38
C THR A 10 9.28 -0.37 18.57
N LYS A 11 8.93 0.16 19.75
CA LYS A 11 9.68 -0.07 21.01
C LYS A 11 9.38 -1.47 21.58
N SER A 12 10.23 -1.94 22.49
CA SER A 12 9.98 -3.20 23.22
C SER A 12 8.89 -2.98 24.27
N VAL A 13 8.03 -3.99 24.44
CA VAL A 13 6.81 -3.93 25.26
C VAL A 13 6.54 -5.31 25.80
N SER A 14 6.20 -5.41 27.08
CA SER A 14 5.69 -6.64 27.69
C SER A 14 4.18 -6.53 27.84
N LEU A 15 3.44 -7.44 27.21
CA LEU A 15 1.98 -7.49 27.30
C LEU A 15 1.51 -7.94 28.69
N LEU A 16 2.37 -8.59 29.47
CA LEU A 16 2.09 -8.96 30.86
C LEU A 16 1.79 -7.75 31.75
N LYS A 17 2.33 -6.57 31.42
CA LYS A 17 2.02 -5.31 32.13
C LYS A 17 0.52 -4.98 32.12
N ARG A 18 -0.27 -5.57 31.21
CA ARG A 18 -1.72 -5.37 31.13
C ARG A 18 -2.53 -6.10 32.20
N LEU A 19 -1.96 -7.09 32.89
CA LEU A 19 -2.67 -7.86 33.92
C LEU A 19 -2.90 -7.11 35.24
N GLY A 20 -2.38 -5.88 35.38
CA GLY A 20 -2.38 -5.15 36.65
C GLY A 20 -1.39 -5.76 37.64
N GLY A 21 -1.03 -5.00 38.68
CA GLY A 21 -0.03 -5.41 39.68
C GLY A 21 -0.36 -6.71 40.44
N PRO A 22 0.59 -7.18 41.28
CA PRO A 22 0.50 -8.47 41.98
C PRO A 22 -0.73 -8.51 42.89
N GLY A 23 -1.77 -9.25 42.49
CA GLY A 23 -3.05 -9.34 43.21
C GLY A 23 -4.23 -9.76 42.33
N SER A 24 -4.10 -9.63 41.01
CA SER A 24 -5.03 -10.22 40.04
C SER A 24 -4.79 -11.73 39.96
N SER A 25 -5.75 -12.56 40.38
CA SER A 25 -5.75 -14.00 40.13
C SER A 25 -6.02 -14.27 38.65
N ALA A 26 -5.08 -13.87 37.80
CA ALA A 26 -5.17 -14.09 36.37
C ALA A 26 -5.08 -15.59 36.09
N ASP A 27 -5.98 -16.08 35.25
CA ASP A 27 -6.03 -17.47 34.85
C ASP A 27 -4.68 -17.89 34.24
N SER A 28 -4.16 -19.07 34.60
CA SER A 28 -2.83 -19.53 34.17
C SER A 28 -2.68 -19.52 32.64
N GLY A 29 -3.78 -19.83 31.92
CA GLY A 29 -3.83 -19.78 30.46
C GLY A 29 -3.70 -18.37 29.87
N VAL A 30 -4.19 -17.34 30.56
CA VAL A 30 -4.06 -15.94 30.11
C VAL A 30 -2.62 -15.46 30.27
N VAL A 31 -1.98 -15.79 31.40
CA VAL A 31 -0.56 -15.46 31.64
C VAL A 31 0.32 -16.10 30.58
N GLN A 32 0.09 -17.37 30.25
CA GLN A 32 0.81 -18.07 29.18
C GLN A 32 0.58 -17.39 27.83
N GLY A 33 -0.67 -17.11 27.45
CA GLY A 33 -1.01 -16.46 26.18
C GLY A 33 -0.36 -15.09 25.99
N LEU A 34 -0.31 -14.27 27.05
CA LEU A 34 0.37 -12.96 27.02
C LEU A 34 1.91 -13.08 26.99
N THR A 35 2.46 -14.11 27.63
CA THR A 35 3.89 -14.42 27.57
C THR A 35 4.30 -14.80 26.15
N ASP A 36 3.54 -15.69 25.51
CA ASP A 36 3.76 -16.11 24.13
C ASP A 36 3.62 -14.93 23.17
N ALA A 37 2.55 -14.13 23.32
CA ALA A 37 2.35 -12.92 22.53
C ALA A 37 3.53 -11.94 22.67
N THR A 38 4.08 -11.78 23.87
CA THR A 38 5.26 -10.93 24.13
C THR A 38 6.50 -11.48 23.41
N ALA A 39 6.74 -12.79 23.45
CA ALA A 39 7.86 -13.43 22.76
C ALA A 39 7.75 -13.28 21.22
N HIS A 40 6.56 -13.49 20.65
CA HIS A 40 6.31 -13.30 19.22
C HIS A 40 6.50 -11.83 18.79
N ARG A 41 5.98 -10.88 19.58
CA ARG A 41 6.14 -9.45 19.34
C ARG A 41 7.60 -9.02 19.31
N GLU A 42 8.41 -9.51 20.26
CA GLU A 42 9.83 -9.15 20.36
C GLU A 42 10.63 -9.67 19.15
N ARG A 43 10.34 -10.90 18.67
CA ARG A 43 10.91 -11.42 17.42
C ARG A 43 10.56 -10.54 16.22
N MET A 44 9.28 -10.18 16.07
CA MET A 44 8.82 -9.27 15.01
C MET A 44 9.56 -7.94 15.06
N ARG A 45 9.64 -7.33 16.25
CA ARG A 45 10.30 -6.03 16.45
C ARG A 45 11.77 -6.05 16.03
N GLN A 46 12.51 -7.10 16.36
CA GLN A 46 13.93 -7.23 16.00
C GLN A 46 14.12 -7.24 14.48
N LEU A 47 13.29 -8.01 13.76
CA LEU A 47 13.34 -8.06 12.30
C LEU A 47 12.89 -6.76 11.63
N LEU A 48 11.83 -6.11 12.14
CA LEU A 48 11.42 -4.79 11.67
C LEU A 48 12.51 -3.74 11.86
N LYS A 49 13.21 -3.78 13.01
CA LYS A 49 14.34 -2.89 13.28
C LYS A 49 15.46 -3.11 12.26
N SER A 50 15.88 -4.36 12.03
CA SER A 50 16.95 -4.66 11.07
C SER A 50 16.55 -4.29 9.64
N ALA A 51 15.30 -4.56 9.24
CA ALA A 51 14.80 -4.25 7.91
C ALA A 51 14.72 -2.74 7.65
N HIS A 52 14.36 -1.95 8.67
CA HIS A 52 14.37 -0.48 8.57
C HIS A 52 15.78 0.10 8.53
N GLU A 53 16.76 -0.50 9.23
CA GLU A 53 18.15 -0.02 9.24
C GLU A 53 18.89 -0.37 7.95
N GLN A 54 18.58 -1.51 7.35
CA GLN A 54 19.23 -2.00 6.14
C GLN A 54 18.20 -2.46 5.09
N PRO A 55 17.41 -1.52 4.53
CA PRO A 55 16.34 -1.88 3.58
C PRO A 55 16.86 -2.58 2.33
N ALA A 56 18.07 -2.25 1.88
CA ALA A 56 18.69 -2.84 0.68
C ALA A 56 19.01 -4.34 0.85
N THR A 57 19.31 -4.81 2.06
CA THR A 57 19.66 -6.22 2.35
C THR A 57 18.59 -6.97 3.13
N ALA A 58 17.49 -6.28 3.48
CA ALA A 58 16.39 -6.85 4.26
C ALA A 58 15.72 -8.06 3.58
N ASP A 59 15.61 -9.14 4.33
CA ASP A 59 14.85 -10.34 3.95
C ASP A 59 13.38 -10.14 4.31
N PHE A 60 12.63 -9.50 3.41
CA PHE A 60 11.22 -9.20 3.63
C PHE A 60 10.33 -10.46 3.72
N ALA A 61 10.76 -11.59 3.16
CA ALA A 61 10.05 -12.86 3.34
C ALA A 61 10.06 -13.28 4.81
N LYS A 62 11.22 -13.17 5.49
CA LYS A 62 11.32 -13.42 6.93
C LYS A 62 10.52 -12.40 7.76
N VAL A 63 10.53 -11.13 7.37
CA VAL A 63 9.74 -10.09 8.07
C VAL A 63 8.25 -10.43 8.00
N VAL A 64 7.75 -10.77 6.81
CA VAL A 64 6.36 -11.20 6.58
C VAL A 64 6.02 -12.41 7.44
N ALA A 65 6.83 -13.47 7.39
CA ALA A 65 6.59 -14.69 8.16
C ALA A 65 6.48 -14.44 9.67
N VAL A 66 7.36 -13.61 10.24
CA VAL A 66 7.32 -13.34 11.69
C VAL A 66 6.15 -12.43 12.09
N ILE A 67 5.69 -11.56 11.20
CA ILE A 67 4.44 -10.82 11.45
C ILE A 67 3.25 -11.78 11.42
N GLU A 68 3.20 -12.69 10.44
CA GLU A 68 2.15 -13.72 10.35
C GLU A 68 2.14 -14.65 11.57
N ASP A 69 3.31 -14.96 12.14
CA ASP A 69 3.43 -15.70 13.40
C ASP A 69 2.92 -14.91 14.61
N TYR A 70 2.96 -13.58 14.60
CA TYR A 70 2.49 -12.74 15.72
C TYR A 70 1.00 -12.41 15.64
N LEU A 71 0.46 -12.20 14.44
CA LEU A 71 -0.93 -11.79 14.23
C LEU A 71 -1.97 -12.65 14.98
N PRO A 72 -1.91 -14.00 14.97
CA PRO A 72 -2.86 -14.83 15.72
C PRO A 72 -2.89 -14.50 17.22
N HIS A 73 -1.73 -14.23 17.82
CA HIS A 73 -1.61 -13.89 19.23
C HIS A 73 -2.16 -12.48 19.50
N LEU A 74 -1.88 -11.52 18.62
CA LEU A 74 -2.40 -10.16 18.76
C LEU A 74 -3.93 -10.12 18.61
N PHE A 75 -4.49 -10.84 17.64
CA PHE A 75 -5.94 -10.98 17.50
C PHE A 75 -6.59 -11.67 18.69
N TRP A 76 -5.92 -12.68 19.28
CA TRP A 76 -6.37 -13.28 20.54
C TRP A 76 -6.39 -12.24 21.67
N CYS A 77 -5.34 -11.43 21.84
CA CYS A 77 -5.30 -10.36 22.83
C CYS A 77 -6.43 -9.34 22.63
N VAL A 78 -6.70 -8.92 21.39
CA VAL A 78 -7.78 -7.96 21.07
C VAL A 78 -9.14 -8.54 21.43
N ARG A 79 -9.41 -9.80 21.07
CA ARG A 79 -10.67 -10.48 21.44
C ARG A 79 -10.82 -10.63 22.94
N TYR A 80 -9.74 -10.98 23.63
CA TYR A 80 -9.72 -11.06 25.10
C TYR A 80 -10.06 -9.71 25.73
N GLU A 81 -9.48 -8.61 25.26
CA GLU A 81 -9.84 -7.26 25.72
C GLU A 81 -11.31 -6.92 25.44
N ASP A 82 -11.80 -7.20 24.23
CA ASP A 82 -13.20 -6.98 23.85
C ASP A 82 -14.17 -7.78 24.77
N THR A 83 -13.79 -8.98 25.22
CA THR A 83 -14.60 -9.78 26.18
C THR A 83 -14.61 -9.22 27.60
N LEU A 84 -13.58 -8.48 28.01
CA LEU A 84 -13.48 -7.86 29.33
C LEU A 84 -14.13 -6.46 29.37
N ALA A 85 -14.32 -5.83 28.20
CA ALA A 85 -14.82 -4.47 28.04
C ALA A 85 -16.23 -4.18 28.62
N PRO A 86 -17.23 -5.10 28.73
CA PRO A 86 -18.50 -4.74 29.35
C PRO A 86 -18.39 -4.37 30.84
N SER A 87 -17.24 -4.65 31.50
CA SER A 87 -16.99 -4.34 32.92
C SER A 87 -16.05 -3.14 33.15
N LYS A 88 -15.28 -2.70 32.14
CA LYS A 88 -14.26 -1.66 32.34
C LYS A 88 -14.30 -0.66 31.18
N THR A 89 -14.85 0.52 31.47
CA THR A 89 -14.59 1.76 30.72
C THR A 89 -13.12 2.17 30.91
N ALA A 90 -12.19 1.43 30.30
CA ALA A 90 -10.80 1.82 30.22
C ALA A 90 -10.65 2.82 29.07
N ILE A 91 -10.66 4.12 29.41
CA ILE A 91 -10.39 5.22 28.50
C ILE A 91 -8.93 5.10 28.05
N ALA A 92 -8.70 4.67 26.82
CA ALA A 92 -7.39 4.68 26.18
C ALA A 92 -7.03 6.11 25.78
N THR A 93 -5.97 6.68 26.36
CA THR A 93 -5.50 8.03 25.99
C THR A 93 -4.28 7.89 25.06
N ILE A 94 -4.44 8.22 23.78
CA ILE A 94 -3.32 8.38 22.83
C ILE A 94 -2.57 9.68 23.17
N ARG A 95 -1.48 9.63 23.95
CA ARG A 95 -0.79 10.85 24.42
C ARG A 95 0.27 11.35 23.43
N ARG A 96 0.23 12.65 23.08
CA ARG A 96 1.37 13.34 22.44
C ARG A 96 2.42 13.63 23.52
N GLY A 97 3.61 13.08 23.36
CA GLY A 97 4.60 13.02 24.43
C GLY A 97 5.00 14.37 25.05
N ARG A 98 4.66 14.54 26.34
CA ARG A 98 5.49 15.21 27.35
C ARG A 98 5.10 14.81 28.78
N SER A 99 5.50 13.62 29.25
CA SER A 99 5.80 13.29 30.67
C SER A 99 5.98 11.78 30.84
N SER A 100 7.01 11.37 31.60
CA SER A 100 7.35 10.01 32.04
C SER A 100 7.32 8.89 30.97
N ASP A 101 8.49 8.44 30.52
CA ASP A 101 8.69 7.38 29.50
C ASP A 101 8.20 5.97 29.96
N ASP A 102 7.53 5.86 31.13
CA ASP A 102 7.30 4.58 31.83
C ASP A 102 5.88 3.99 31.68
N ASP A 103 4.90 4.78 31.25
CA ASP A 103 3.47 4.40 31.36
C ASP A 103 2.78 4.01 30.03
N ALA A 104 3.34 4.39 28.87
CA ALA A 104 2.74 4.04 27.58
C ALA A 104 3.18 2.63 27.12
N LEU A 105 2.22 1.75 26.82
CA LEU A 105 2.52 0.38 26.40
C LEU A 105 3.13 0.34 24.99
N PHE A 106 2.50 0.92 23.96
CA PHE A 106 2.95 0.77 22.58
C PHE A 106 3.48 2.08 22.00
N VAL A 107 4.62 2.02 21.31
CA VAL A 107 5.22 3.18 20.65
C VAL A 107 5.69 2.78 19.26
N TRP A 108 5.13 3.40 18.23
CA TRP A 108 5.44 3.20 16.81
C TRP A 108 6.04 4.46 16.19
N LYS A 109 6.97 4.28 15.25
CA LYS A 109 7.56 5.36 14.46
C LYS A 109 6.93 5.36 13.07
N SER A 110 6.29 6.47 12.71
CA SER A 110 5.65 6.67 11.42
C SER A 110 6.68 6.71 10.29
N PRO A 111 6.47 5.94 9.21
CA PRO A 111 7.35 5.94 8.06
C PRO A 111 7.03 7.07 7.06
N LEU A 112 5.88 7.75 7.20
CA LEU A 112 5.56 8.96 6.43
C LEU A 112 6.29 10.19 6.96
N CYS A 113 6.59 10.21 8.26
CA CYS A 113 7.32 11.30 8.91
C CYS A 113 8.85 11.10 8.89
N THR A 114 9.36 9.99 8.36
CA THR A 114 10.81 9.75 8.24
C THR A 114 11.37 10.52 7.05
N GLY A 115 12.17 11.57 7.28
CA GLY A 115 12.80 12.35 6.20
C GLY A 115 12.68 13.87 6.33
N LEU A 116 11.94 14.39 7.31
CA LEU A 116 12.11 15.79 7.73
C LEU A 116 13.49 15.93 8.40
N GLY A 117 14.52 16.21 7.60
CA GLY A 117 15.89 16.38 8.08
C GLY A 117 16.04 17.56 9.04
N ASP A 118 17.06 17.47 9.91
CA ASP A 118 17.46 18.46 10.92
C ASP A 118 17.84 19.86 10.35
N GLY A 119 17.83 20.05 9.02
CA GLY A 119 18.34 21.25 8.34
C GLY A 119 17.31 22.14 7.63
N THR A 120 16.02 21.80 7.63
CA THR A 120 15.01 22.72 7.07
C THR A 120 14.72 23.83 8.07
N LYS A 121 14.67 25.11 7.64
CA LYS A 121 14.36 26.30 8.48
C LYS A 121 12.97 26.29 9.16
N PHE A 122 12.31 25.14 9.19
CA PHE A 122 11.13 24.78 9.96
C PHE A 122 11.45 24.38 11.43
N THR A 123 12.71 24.56 11.87
CA THR A 123 13.20 24.18 13.20
C THR A 123 12.45 24.82 14.37
N THR A 124 11.74 25.94 14.17
CA THR A 124 10.96 26.56 15.26
C THR A 124 9.63 25.83 15.54
N MET A 125 9.08 25.08 14.58
CA MET A 125 7.92 24.18 14.80
C MET A 125 8.32 22.72 15.03
N ALA A 126 9.52 22.31 14.60
CA ALA A 126 10.06 20.95 14.75
C ALA A 126 10.27 20.53 16.23
N HIS A 127 10.29 21.48 17.18
CA HIS A 127 10.28 21.16 18.61
C HIS A 127 8.92 20.66 19.15
N ARG A 128 7.81 20.81 18.39
CA ARG A 128 6.47 20.35 18.80
C ARG A 128 6.13 18.92 18.36
N LEU A 129 6.88 18.38 17.39
CA LEU A 129 6.77 17.00 16.90
C LEU A 129 8.06 16.27 17.24
N ARG A 130 8.11 15.49 18.32
CA ARG A 130 9.24 14.58 18.52
C ARG A 130 9.22 13.49 17.43
N ARG A 131 9.84 13.80 16.28
CA ARG A 131 10.43 12.87 15.31
C ARG A 131 9.55 11.67 14.91
N GLY A 132 8.27 11.90 14.60
CA GLY A 132 7.37 10.86 14.05
C GLY A 132 7.11 9.66 14.96
N HIS A 133 7.26 9.77 16.28
CA HIS A 133 6.88 8.70 17.22
C HIS A 133 5.47 8.94 17.77
N PHE A 134 4.67 7.89 17.77
CA PHE A 134 3.29 7.88 18.23
C PHE A 134 3.14 6.79 19.29
N ALA A 135 2.44 7.10 20.39
CA ALA A 135 2.32 6.22 21.54
C ALA A 135 0.86 6.05 21.96
N SER A 136 0.49 4.83 22.36
CA SER A 136 -0.83 4.49 22.89
C SER A 136 -0.75 3.22 23.73
N ASP A 137 -1.69 3.06 24.66
CA ASP A 137 -1.97 1.86 25.44
C ASP A 137 -2.96 0.90 24.76
N SER A 138 -3.61 1.32 23.67
CA SER A 138 -4.65 0.56 22.98
C SER A 138 -4.11 -0.63 22.17
N LEU A 139 -4.74 -1.81 22.28
CA LEU A 139 -4.43 -2.93 21.37
C LEU A 139 -4.85 -2.63 19.93
N ALA A 140 -5.87 -1.81 19.71
CA ALA A 140 -6.23 -1.38 18.35
C ALA A 140 -5.09 -0.58 17.70
N PHE A 141 -4.34 0.20 18.49
CA PHE A 141 -3.17 0.92 18.01
C PHE A 141 -2.01 0.00 17.67
N GLU A 142 -1.73 -0.99 18.51
CA GLU A 142 -0.72 -2.03 18.22
C GLU A 142 -1.12 -2.86 16.98
N LEU A 143 -2.40 -3.22 16.85
CA LEU A 143 -2.93 -3.94 15.69
C LEU A 143 -2.81 -3.11 14.41
N GLY A 144 -3.19 -1.83 14.46
CA GLY A 144 -3.03 -0.90 13.34
C GLY A 144 -1.57 -0.76 12.91
N GLY A 145 -0.65 -0.59 13.86
CA GLY A 145 0.79 -0.50 13.60
C GLY A 145 1.36 -1.81 13.02
N THR A 146 0.95 -2.95 13.55
CA THR A 146 1.39 -4.28 13.08
C THR A 146 0.89 -4.59 11.67
N LEU A 147 -0.40 -4.35 11.40
CA LEU A 147 -0.98 -4.55 10.06
C LEU A 147 -0.42 -3.55 9.04
N MET A 148 -0.16 -2.30 9.45
CA MET A 148 0.53 -1.33 8.59
C MET A 148 1.95 -1.83 8.24
N ALA A 149 2.69 -2.35 9.22
CA ALA A 149 4.00 -2.95 8.97
C ALA A 149 3.90 -4.17 8.02
N TYR A 150 2.85 -4.98 8.17
CA TYR A 150 2.58 -6.13 7.31
C TYR A 150 2.36 -5.73 5.85
N GLY A 151 1.44 -4.78 5.59
CA GLY A 151 1.18 -4.28 4.25
C GLY A 151 2.41 -3.66 3.59
N LEU A 152 3.21 -2.90 4.34
CA LEU A 152 4.45 -2.30 3.83
C LEU A 152 5.54 -3.34 3.57
N ALA A 153 5.64 -4.38 4.40
CA ALA A 153 6.58 -5.48 4.19
C ALA A 153 6.21 -6.32 2.96
N LEU A 154 4.92 -6.64 2.77
CA LEU A 154 4.41 -7.31 1.57
C LEU A 154 4.72 -6.52 0.30
N ALA A 155 4.43 -5.22 0.32
CA ALA A 155 4.72 -4.39 -0.84
C ALA A 155 6.22 -4.28 -1.12
N SER A 156 7.04 -4.06 -0.09
CA SER A 156 8.51 -4.04 -0.22
C SER A 156 9.05 -5.36 -0.78
N TRP A 157 8.48 -6.49 -0.35
CA TRP A 157 8.82 -7.81 -0.87
C TRP A 157 8.47 -7.94 -2.36
N ALA A 158 7.27 -7.54 -2.75
CA ALA A 158 6.82 -7.56 -4.14
C ALA A 158 7.78 -6.80 -5.06
N PHE A 159 8.16 -5.57 -4.71
CA PHE A 159 9.07 -4.80 -5.55
C PHE A 159 10.48 -5.35 -5.61
N ARG A 160 10.97 -5.94 -4.52
CA ARG A 160 12.29 -6.59 -4.52
C ARG A 160 12.34 -7.76 -5.51
N GLN A 161 11.22 -8.46 -5.71
CA GLN A 161 11.13 -9.56 -6.68
C GLN A 161 11.20 -9.06 -8.15
N VAL A 162 10.71 -7.85 -8.43
CA VAL A 162 10.61 -7.29 -9.79
C VAL A 162 11.59 -6.14 -10.08
N GLN A 163 12.49 -5.80 -9.15
CA GLN A 163 13.35 -4.60 -9.21
C GLN A 163 14.30 -4.58 -10.42
N HIS A 164 14.73 -5.75 -10.90
CA HIS A 164 15.70 -5.87 -12.00
C HIS A 164 15.06 -5.82 -13.40
N LEU A 165 13.72 -5.75 -13.49
CA LEU A 165 12.99 -5.96 -14.73
C LEU A 165 12.34 -4.63 -15.18
N SER A 166 12.93 -3.99 -16.19
CA SER A 166 12.53 -2.68 -16.78
C SER A 166 11.20 -2.75 -17.55
N MET A 167 10.44 -1.63 -17.68
CA MET A 167 9.38 -1.50 -18.71
C MET A 167 9.93 -1.39 -20.12
N VAL A 168 11.14 -0.85 -20.23
CA VAL A 168 11.72 -0.39 -21.48
C VAL A 168 12.59 -1.50 -22.04
N GLY A 169 12.26 -1.94 -23.25
CA GLY A 169 12.98 -2.99 -23.96
C GLY A 169 12.60 -4.40 -23.51
N GLN A 170 11.77 -5.07 -24.29
CA GLN A 170 12.03 -6.37 -24.95
C GLN A 170 10.72 -7.12 -25.21
N THR A 171 10.42 -7.25 -26.50
CA THR A 171 9.44 -8.14 -27.14
C THR A 171 9.83 -9.62 -27.00
N GLN A 172 10.45 -10.00 -25.88
CA GLN A 172 11.04 -11.31 -25.68
C GLN A 172 10.29 -12.02 -24.55
N GLN A 173 9.90 -13.27 -24.79
CA GLN A 173 9.18 -14.07 -23.80
C GLN A 173 9.98 -14.16 -22.50
N LEU A 174 9.35 -13.79 -21.39
CA LEU A 174 9.95 -13.88 -20.06
C LEU A 174 10.16 -15.36 -19.70
N PRO A 175 11.30 -15.73 -19.08
CA PRO A 175 11.49 -17.05 -18.50
C PRO A 175 10.38 -17.40 -17.50
N ASP A 176 10.03 -18.69 -17.39
CA ASP A 176 8.96 -19.16 -16.49
C ASP A 176 9.15 -18.75 -15.03
N HIS A 177 10.39 -18.81 -14.55
CA HIS A 177 10.73 -18.41 -13.19
C HIS A 177 10.48 -16.91 -12.94
N ASP A 178 10.74 -16.05 -13.93
CA ASP A 178 10.45 -14.62 -13.81
C ASP A 178 8.95 -14.37 -13.84
N THR A 179 8.22 -15.08 -14.70
CA THR A 179 6.75 -15.08 -14.72
C THR A 179 6.15 -15.44 -13.35
N GLN A 180 6.72 -16.44 -12.66
CA GLN A 180 6.29 -16.80 -11.31
C GLN A 180 6.55 -15.67 -10.31
N ARG A 181 7.70 -14.99 -10.39
CA ARG A 181 8.00 -13.82 -9.55
C ARG A 181 7.03 -12.66 -9.79
N TYR A 182 6.65 -12.39 -11.04
CA TYR A 182 5.61 -11.39 -11.34
C TYR A 182 4.28 -11.74 -10.64
N LYS A 183 3.83 -12.99 -10.76
CA LYS A 183 2.58 -13.46 -10.16
C LYS A 183 2.62 -13.37 -8.62
N GLN A 184 3.75 -13.73 -8.00
CA GLN A 184 3.94 -13.61 -6.55
C GLN A 184 3.93 -12.14 -6.10
N ALA A 185 4.66 -11.27 -6.78
CA ALA A 185 4.68 -9.84 -6.49
C ALA A 185 3.29 -9.21 -6.60
N MET A 186 2.54 -9.54 -7.66
CA MET A 186 1.14 -9.12 -7.83
C MET A 186 0.27 -9.58 -6.65
N HIS A 187 0.39 -10.86 -6.26
CA HIS A 187 -0.35 -11.42 -5.14
C HIS A 187 -0.06 -10.68 -3.83
N HIS A 188 1.22 -10.43 -3.51
CA HIS A 188 1.60 -9.69 -2.30
C HIS A 188 1.05 -8.27 -2.26
N LEU A 189 0.96 -7.59 -3.41
CA LEU A 189 0.35 -6.25 -3.47
C LEU A 189 -1.17 -6.29 -3.30
N CYS A 190 -1.85 -7.28 -3.89
CA CYS A 190 -3.28 -7.51 -3.66
C CYS A 190 -3.59 -7.84 -2.19
N GLN A 191 -2.71 -8.61 -1.53
CA GLN A 191 -2.77 -8.86 -0.09
C GLN A 191 -2.54 -7.58 0.71
N ALA A 192 -1.52 -6.78 0.38
CA ALA A 192 -1.26 -5.51 1.05
C ALA A 192 -2.47 -4.55 0.95
N ALA A 193 -3.09 -4.46 -0.23
CA ALA A 193 -4.32 -3.68 -0.42
C ALA A 193 -5.43 -4.13 0.54
N GLY A 194 -5.68 -5.44 0.63
CA GLY A 194 -6.69 -5.98 1.54
C GLY A 194 -6.38 -5.75 3.01
N VAL A 195 -5.11 -5.75 3.40
CA VAL A 195 -4.69 -5.39 4.75
C VAL A 195 -5.01 -3.93 5.05
N TYR A 196 -4.72 -3.00 4.14
CA TYR A 196 -5.05 -1.58 4.33
C TYR A 196 -6.56 -1.34 4.40
N ASP A 197 -7.35 -1.99 3.53
CA ASP A 197 -8.82 -1.94 3.58
C ASP A 197 -9.38 -2.53 4.88
N TYR A 198 -8.78 -3.61 5.40
CA TYR A 198 -9.15 -4.16 6.69
C TYR A 198 -8.89 -3.18 7.85
N ILE A 199 -7.72 -2.52 7.86
CA ILE A 199 -7.41 -1.49 8.87
C ILE A 199 -8.44 -0.36 8.77
N LEU A 200 -8.74 0.12 7.55
CA LEU A 200 -9.69 1.19 7.30
C LEU A 200 -11.08 0.87 7.87
N ARG A 201 -11.58 -0.34 7.66
CA ARG A 201 -12.94 -0.72 8.06
C ARG A 201 -13.07 -1.18 9.50
N ASN A 202 -12.04 -1.82 10.06
CA ASN A 202 -12.17 -2.54 11.34
C ASN A 202 -11.32 -1.93 12.48
N VAL A 203 -10.23 -1.23 12.15
CA VAL A 203 -9.27 -0.74 13.16
C VAL A 203 -9.35 0.78 13.29
N ALA A 204 -9.42 1.52 12.18
CA ALA A 204 -9.50 2.97 12.17
C ALA A 204 -10.70 3.54 12.97
N PRO A 205 -11.91 2.94 12.91
CA PRO A 205 -13.03 3.38 13.76
C PRO A 205 -12.74 3.25 15.25
N LYS A 206 -12.19 2.11 15.70
CA LYS A 206 -11.80 1.88 17.10
C LYS A 206 -10.75 2.89 17.59
N LEU A 207 -9.84 3.31 16.71
CA LEU A 207 -8.85 4.35 17.00
C LEU A 207 -9.47 5.75 17.11
N ALA A 208 -10.47 6.04 16.30
CA ALA A 208 -11.20 7.31 16.34
C ALA A 208 -12.04 7.43 17.61
N GLU A 209 -12.74 6.37 18.01
CA GLU A 209 -13.50 6.29 19.27
C GLU A 209 -12.59 6.51 20.49
N SER A 210 -11.44 5.84 20.52
CA SER A 210 -10.43 6.01 21.58
C SER A 210 -9.90 7.46 21.65
N SER A 211 -9.91 8.18 20.53
CA SER A 211 -9.47 9.58 20.47
C SER A 211 -10.55 10.54 20.97
N ALA A 212 -11.82 10.28 20.65
CA ALA A 212 -12.97 11.13 21.00
C ALA A 212 -13.34 11.08 22.50
N ALA A 213 -13.03 9.99 23.19
CA ALA A 213 -13.30 9.83 24.63
C ALA A 213 -12.45 10.73 25.56
N ASN A 214 -11.51 11.51 25.03
CA ASN A 214 -10.68 12.42 25.83
C ASN A 214 -11.38 13.77 25.99
N SER A 215 -11.80 14.06 27.22
CA SER A 215 -12.65 15.18 27.67
C SER A 215 -12.06 16.59 27.47
N GLN A 216 -10.95 16.76 26.75
CA GLN A 216 -10.25 18.05 26.60
C GLN A 216 -10.32 18.65 25.19
N GLY A 217 -11.10 18.09 24.25
CA GLY A 217 -11.31 18.67 22.92
C GLY A 217 -10.04 18.78 22.04
N GLN A 218 -8.91 18.21 22.49
CA GLN A 218 -7.70 18.07 21.70
C GLN A 218 -7.75 16.73 20.97
N SER A 219 -7.77 16.77 19.64
CA SER A 219 -7.61 15.58 18.82
C SER A 219 -6.26 14.94 19.12
N ASN A 220 -6.29 13.71 19.64
CA ASN A 220 -5.05 12.97 19.84
C ASN A 220 -4.37 12.75 18.48
N PRO A 221 -3.05 12.91 18.41
CA PRO A 221 -2.34 12.73 17.16
C PRO A 221 -2.26 11.24 16.84
N ARG A 222 -3.08 10.79 15.89
CA ARG A 222 -2.88 9.51 15.20
C ARG A 222 -1.72 9.63 14.20
N PRO A 223 -0.99 8.54 13.91
CA PRO A 223 -0.04 8.52 12.80
C PRO A 223 -0.75 8.89 11.48
N PRO A 224 -0.13 9.72 10.61
CA PRO A 224 -0.74 10.12 9.35
C PRO A 224 -1.03 8.94 8.41
N GLU A 225 -0.32 7.82 8.56
CA GLU A 225 -0.56 6.59 7.80
C GLU A 225 -1.81 5.82 8.24
N LEU A 226 -2.32 6.07 9.44
CA LEU A 226 -3.53 5.44 9.99
C LEU A 226 -4.77 6.34 9.86
N THR A 227 -4.70 7.40 9.05
CA THR A 227 -5.90 8.16 8.66
C THR A 227 -6.72 7.37 7.66
N SER A 228 -8.04 7.58 7.64
CA SER A 228 -8.93 6.85 6.73
C SER A 228 -8.59 7.14 5.27
N GLU A 229 -8.28 8.40 4.98
CA GLU A 229 -7.89 8.89 3.66
C GLU A 229 -6.57 8.25 3.22
N MET A 230 -5.59 8.14 4.12
CA MET A 230 -4.30 7.53 3.78
C MET A 230 -4.41 6.02 3.59
N LEU A 231 -5.19 5.34 4.42
CA LEU A 231 -5.44 3.90 4.24
C LEU A 231 -6.14 3.62 2.91
N GLN A 232 -7.10 4.47 2.52
CA GLN A 232 -7.73 4.38 1.20
C GLN A 232 -6.71 4.61 0.07
N ILE A 233 -5.85 5.62 0.19
CA ILE A 233 -4.77 5.90 -0.77
C ILE A 233 -3.82 4.71 -0.87
N LEU A 234 -3.33 4.17 0.24
CA LEU A 234 -2.40 3.03 0.27
C LEU A 234 -3.02 1.76 -0.30
N SER A 235 -4.30 1.50 0.00
CA SER A 235 -5.05 0.38 -0.56
C SER A 235 -5.14 0.47 -2.08
N ARG A 236 -5.58 1.62 -2.60
CA ARG A 236 -5.69 1.86 -4.05
C ARG A 236 -4.34 1.88 -4.74
N LEU A 237 -3.32 2.44 -4.10
CA LEU A 237 -1.95 2.49 -4.61
C LEU A 237 -1.36 1.10 -4.78
N ALA A 238 -1.52 0.22 -3.78
CA ALA A 238 -1.07 -1.17 -3.88
C ALA A 238 -1.76 -1.90 -5.04
N MET A 239 -3.06 -1.65 -5.26
CA MET A 239 -3.80 -2.20 -6.41
C MET A 239 -3.31 -1.64 -7.75
N ALA A 240 -3.08 -0.34 -7.86
CA ALA A 240 -2.55 0.29 -9.07
C ALA A 240 -1.16 -0.25 -9.43
N ASP A 241 -0.31 -0.45 -8.42
CA ASP A 241 1.00 -1.06 -8.59
C ASP A 241 0.90 -2.54 -9.00
N ALA A 242 -0.03 -3.31 -8.42
CA ALA A 242 -0.27 -4.70 -8.81
C ALA A 242 -0.72 -4.78 -10.28
N GLN A 243 -1.64 -3.91 -10.68
CA GLN A 243 -2.14 -3.81 -12.05
C GLN A 243 -1.02 -3.44 -13.02
N ARG A 244 -0.15 -2.50 -12.65
CA ARG A 244 1.05 -2.16 -13.43
C ARG A 244 1.98 -3.36 -13.63
N ILE A 245 2.20 -4.18 -12.59
CA ILE A 245 3.02 -5.40 -12.70
C ILE A 245 2.34 -6.43 -13.61
N ALA A 246 1.01 -6.56 -13.54
CA ALA A 246 0.23 -7.43 -14.43
C ALA A 246 0.32 -6.99 -15.90
N ILE A 247 0.30 -5.68 -16.15
CA ILE A 247 0.47 -5.08 -17.48
C ILE A 247 1.86 -5.40 -18.04
N ARG A 248 2.91 -5.28 -17.23
CA ARG A 248 4.28 -5.69 -17.62
C ARG A 248 4.32 -7.14 -18.09
N LEU A 249 3.74 -8.03 -17.28
CA LEU A 249 3.66 -9.45 -17.64
C LEU A 249 2.86 -9.67 -18.93
N SER A 250 1.79 -8.90 -19.14
CA SER A 250 0.95 -8.97 -20.33
C SER A 250 1.67 -8.47 -21.58
N MET A 251 2.51 -7.43 -21.48
CA MET A 251 3.33 -6.93 -22.61
C MET A 251 4.29 -8.01 -23.12
N ALA A 252 4.93 -8.75 -22.22
CA ALA A 252 5.82 -9.86 -22.59
C ALA A 252 5.10 -11.02 -23.29
N GLN A 253 3.78 -11.09 -23.20
CA GLN A 253 2.93 -12.08 -23.88
C GLN A 253 2.41 -11.61 -25.25
N ASN A 254 2.91 -10.50 -25.79
CA ASN A 254 2.53 -9.96 -27.11
C ASN A 254 1.01 -9.77 -27.28
N ARG A 255 0.36 -9.18 -26.27
CA ARG A 255 -1.07 -8.83 -26.33
C ARG A 255 -1.32 -7.69 -27.32
N SER A 256 -2.56 -7.58 -27.83
CA SER A 256 -2.92 -6.57 -28.83
C SER A 256 -2.74 -5.14 -28.30
N PRO A 257 -2.34 -4.18 -29.16
CA PRO A 257 -2.17 -2.79 -28.76
C PRO A 257 -3.43 -2.16 -28.15
N SER A 258 -4.60 -2.43 -28.72
CA SER A 258 -5.89 -1.97 -28.18
C SER A 258 -6.14 -2.42 -26.73
N LEU A 259 -5.83 -3.68 -26.41
CA LEU A 259 -5.98 -4.18 -25.04
C LEU A 259 -4.97 -3.51 -24.11
N MET A 260 -3.71 -3.40 -24.54
CA MET A 260 -2.67 -2.76 -23.74
C MET A 260 -2.99 -1.30 -23.43
N ALA A 261 -3.52 -0.56 -24.41
CA ALA A 261 -4.00 0.81 -24.22
C ALA A 261 -5.06 0.89 -23.12
N LYS A 262 -6.11 0.06 -23.18
CA LYS A 262 -7.19 0.05 -22.18
C LYS A 262 -6.68 -0.28 -20.77
N LEU A 263 -5.74 -1.21 -20.67
CA LEU A 263 -5.15 -1.57 -19.37
C LEU A 263 -4.30 -0.42 -18.79
N LEU A 264 -3.49 0.23 -19.63
CA LEU A 264 -2.66 1.37 -19.23
C LEU A 264 -3.51 2.60 -18.84
N LEU A 265 -4.61 2.85 -19.56
CA LEU A 265 -5.60 3.88 -19.20
C LEU A 265 -6.19 3.60 -17.82
N GLY A 266 -6.60 2.36 -17.54
CA GLY A 266 -7.17 1.99 -16.24
C GLY A 266 -6.20 2.26 -15.08
N VAL A 267 -4.90 1.97 -15.27
CA VAL A 267 -3.88 2.31 -14.27
C VAL A 267 -3.67 3.81 -14.15
N GLY A 268 -3.63 4.54 -15.27
CA GLY A 268 -3.49 6.00 -15.29
C GLY A 268 -4.64 6.71 -14.56
N GLU A 269 -5.88 6.30 -14.84
CA GLU A 269 -7.11 6.76 -14.17
C GLU A 269 -7.07 6.49 -12.67
N GLU A 270 -6.59 5.31 -12.26
CA GLU A 270 -6.48 4.95 -10.85
C GLU A 270 -5.43 5.82 -10.13
N TYR A 271 -4.25 6.06 -10.72
CA TYR A 271 -3.27 6.99 -10.15
C TYR A 271 -3.78 8.44 -10.10
N ASP A 272 -4.54 8.87 -11.10
CA ASP A 272 -5.13 10.21 -11.10
C ASP A 272 -6.17 10.36 -9.99
N ALA A 273 -7.03 9.35 -9.80
CA ALA A 273 -7.98 9.30 -8.70
C ALA A 273 -7.29 9.30 -7.32
N ILE A 274 -6.20 8.52 -7.15
CA ILE A 274 -5.39 8.52 -5.93
C ILE A 274 -4.76 9.91 -5.70
N PHE A 275 -4.24 10.53 -6.75
CA PHE A 275 -3.65 11.87 -6.65
C PHE A 275 -4.69 12.94 -6.30
N GLY A 276 -5.91 12.84 -6.85
CA GLY A 276 -7.03 13.70 -6.48
C GLY A 276 -7.40 13.57 -5.00
N LEU A 277 -7.56 12.34 -4.51
CA LEU A 277 -7.78 12.07 -3.08
C LEU A 277 -6.66 12.68 -2.22
N PHE A 278 -5.41 12.50 -2.66
CA PHE A 278 -4.24 13.04 -1.98
C PHE A 278 -4.26 14.57 -1.87
N GLN A 279 -4.72 15.27 -2.91
CA GLN A 279 -4.83 16.74 -2.91
C GLN A 279 -5.96 17.25 -2.01
N THR A 280 -7.03 16.48 -1.83
CA THR A 280 -8.18 16.85 -0.98
C THR A 280 -7.94 16.64 0.51
N MET A 281 -6.86 15.95 0.90
CA MET A 281 -6.56 15.69 2.31
C MET A 281 -6.33 16.99 3.10
N PRO A 282 -6.68 17.01 4.40
CA PRO A 282 -6.47 18.17 5.25
C PRO A 282 -5.02 18.68 5.22
N SER A 283 -4.85 20.00 5.17
CA SER A 283 -3.53 20.64 4.98
C SER A 283 -2.50 20.32 6.07
N GLN A 284 -2.92 19.88 7.26
CA GLN A 284 -1.99 19.47 8.33
C GLN A 284 -1.39 18.09 8.01
N ASP A 285 -2.22 17.11 7.65
CA ASP A 285 -1.79 15.76 7.31
C ASP A 285 -0.95 15.73 6.03
N HIS A 286 -1.36 16.49 5.00
CA HIS A 286 -0.66 16.57 3.71
C HIS A 286 0.72 17.28 3.79
N ARG A 287 0.96 18.12 4.80
CA ARG A 287 2.27 18.75 5.05
C ARG A 287 3.28 17.78 5.65
N ASP A 288 2.79 16.83 6.45
CA ASP A 288 3.61 15.85 7.15
C ASP A 288 4.04 14.68 6.25
N MET A 289 3.58 14.67 5.00
CA MET A 289 3.89 13.63 4.01
C MET A 289 5.12 13.94 3.17
N THR A 290 5.83 12.87 2.78
CA THR A 290 7.01 12.98 1.90
C THR A 290 6.64 13.61 0.55
N ALA A 291 7.42 14.60 0.11
CA ALA A 291 7.32 15.16 -1.25
C ALA A 291 7.52 14.08 -2.34
N GLU A 292 8.19 12.98 -1.98
CA GLU A 292 8.44 11.82 -2.83
C GLU A 292 7.15 11.08 -3.22
N LEU A 293 6.22 10.82 -2.28
CA LEU A 293 4.92 10.19 -2.62
C LEU A 293 4.13 11.07 -3.59
N ARG A 294 4.05 12.37 -3.32
CA ARG A 294 3.34 13.32 -4.19
C ARG A 294 3.92 13.29 -5.60
N ARG A 295 5.25 13.30 -5.71
CA ARG A 295 5.95 13.19 -6.99
C ARG A 295 5.70 11.84 -7.65
N TYR A 296 5.76 10.74 -6.91
CA TYR A 296 5.48 9.40 -7.41
C TYR A 296 4.10 9.33 -8.07
N LEU A 297 3.04 9.75 -7.37
CA LEU A 297 1.67 9.74 -7.89
C LEU A 297 1.52 10.65 -9.11
N LYS A 298 2.05 11.89 -9.04
CA LYS A 298 1.98 12.86 -10.14
C LYS A 298 2.68 12.36 -11.40
N ASP A 299 3.87 11.77 -11.26
CA ASP A 299 4.67 11.30 -12.39
C ASP A 299 4.05 10.04 -13.00
N HIS A 300 3.55 9.11 -12.17
CA HIS A 300 2.97 7.85 -12.65
C HIS A 300 1.69 8.06 -13.45
N ARG A 301 0.79 8.97 -13.04
CA ARG A 301 -0.43 9.27 -13.84
C ARG A 301 -0.09 9.79 -15.24
N ILE A 302 0.91 10.69 -15.37
CA ILE A 302 1.31 11.25 -16.65
C ILE A 302 1.98 10.16 -17.51
N TYR A 303 2.86 9.38 -16.89
CA TYR A 303 3.58 8.31 -17.57
C TYR A 303 2.64 7.25 -18.16
N PHE A 304 1.69 6.73 -17.35
CA PHE A 304 0.78 5.69 -17.83
C PHE A 304 -0.22 6.21 -18.87
N GLN A 305 -0.68 7.45 -18.74
CA GLN A 305 -1.50 8.10 -19.76
C GLN A 305 -0.76 8.19 -21.11
N ALA A 306 0.49 8.63 -21.10
CA ALA A 306 1.29 8.72 -22.32
C ALA A 306 1.67 7.34 -22.88
N CYS A 307 1.90 6.34 -22.04
CA CYS A 307 2.05 4.95 -22.49
C CYS A 307 0.77 4.44 -23.17
N ALA A 308 -0.40 4.71 -22.60
CA ALA A 308 -1.67 4.33 -23.23
C ALA A 308 -1.85 4.98 -24.60
N GLN A 309 -1.56 6.28 -24.71
CA GLN A 309 -1.62 7.02 -25.97
C GLN A 309 -0.68 6.43 -27.03
N ARG A 310 0.53 5.99 -26.64
CA ARG A 310 1.41 5.25 -27.56
C ARG A 310 0.72 4.01 -28.13
N TYR A 311 0.13 3.18 -27.28
CA TYR A 311 -0.54 1.96 -27.73
C TYR A 311 -1.81 2.23 -28.54
N LEU A 312 -2.54 3.31 -28.27
CA LEU A 312 -3.65 3.77 -29.11
C LEU A 312 -3.15 4.21 -30.50
N ALA A 313 -1.98 4.86 -30.57
CA ALA A 313 -1.38 5.21 -31.84
C ALA A 313 -0.96 3.97 -32.64
N MET A 314 -0.35 2.98 -31.98
CA MET A 314 0.00 1.70 -32.60
C MET A 314 -1.25 0.98 -33.11
N ASP A 315 -2.34 0.97 -32.33
CA ASP A 315 -3.63 0.38 -32.73
C ASP A 315 -4.21 1.11 -33.95
N ALA A 316 -4.21 2.44 -33.96
CA ALA A 316 -4.69 3.24 -35.09
C ALA A 316 -3.86 3.00 -36.36
N HIS A 317 -2.53 2.93 -36.23
CA HIS A 317 -1.62 2.63 -37.33
C HIS A 317 -1.87 1.22 -37.91
N GLN A 318 -2.14 0.22 -37.06
CA GLN A 318 -2.49 -1.13 -37.52
C GLN A 318 -3.80 -1.20 -38.32
N HIS A 319 -4.64 -0.18 -38.24
CA HIS A 319 -5.89 -0.06 -38.99
C HIS A 319 -5.82 1.01 -40.09
N ASP A 320 -4.61 1.38 -40.53
CA ASP A 320 -4.34 2.37 -41.58
C ASP A 320 -4.91 3.77 -41.30
N LEU A 321 -5.10 4.13 -40.02
CA LEU A 321 -5.56 5.45 -39.58
C LEU A 321 -4.38 6.33 -39.12
N ASP A 322 -3.43 6.59 -40.02
CA ASP A 322 -2.15 7.22 -39.68
C ASP A 322 -2.29 8.66 -39.17
N GLY A 323 -3.31 9.40 -39.63
CA GLY A 323 -3.59 10.75 -39.10
C GLY A 323 -3.98 10.72 -37.62
N VAL A 324 -4.74 9.70 -37.21
CA VAL A 324 -5.12 9.46 -35.81
C VAL A 324 -3.91 8.98 -35.00
N ALA A 325 -3.11 8.08 -35.57
CA ALA A 325 -1.88 7.60 -34.96
C ALA A 325 -0.92 8.76 -34.65
N LEU A 326 -0.70 9.67 -35.60
CA LEU A 326 0.10 10.89 -35.39
C LEU A 326 -0.41 11.74 -34.22
N GLY A 327 -1.73 11.96 -34.16
CA GLY A 327 -2.36 12.72 -33.09
C GLY A 327 -2.08 12.12 -31.70
N PHE A 328 -2.24 10.80 -31.56
CA PHE A 328 -1.97 10.10 -30.30
C PHE A 328 -0.48 10.05 -29.95
N VAL A 329 0.42 9.82 -30.93
CA VAL A 329 1.88 9.87 -30.66
C VAL A 329 2.31 11.24 -30.19
N ASP A 330 1.79 12.31 -30.79
CA ASP A 330 2.14 13.67 -30.36
C ASP A 330 1.65 13.97 -28.94
N GLN A 331 0.46 13.51 -28.55
CA GLN A 331 0.02 13.58 -27.15
C GLN A 331 0.93 12.80 -26.20
N ALA A 332 1.30 11.57 -26.57
CA ALA A 332 2.20 10.74 -25.77
C ALA A 332 3.56 11.42 -25.56
N ARG A 333 4.12 12.02 -26.61
CA ARG A 333 5.38 12.77 -26.56
C ARG A 333 5.30 13.97 -25.63
N ILE A 334 4.22 14.77 -25.69
CA ILE A 334 4.02 15.91 -24.80
C ILE A 334 3.97 15.45 -23.33
N GLY A 335 3.27 14.36 -23.04
CA GLY A 335 3.24 13.77 -21.70
C GLY A 335 4.63 13.35 -21.21
N MET A 336 5.39 12.64 -22.04
CA MET A 336 6.76 12.20 -21.70
C MET A 336 7.74 13.38 -21.55
N GLN A 337 7.59 14.43 -22.34
CA GLN A 337 8.37 15.66 -22.21
C GLN A 337 8.06 16.41 -20.90
N THR A 338 6.79 16.39 -20.46
CA THR A 338 6.37 17.00 -19.19
C THR A 338 7.05 16.35 -17.98
N LEU A 339 7.42 15.07 -18.09
CA LEU A 339 8.15 14.34 -17.05
C LEU A 339 9.65 14.69 -16.98
N ARG A 340 10.22 15.45 -17.93
CA ARG A 340 11.65 15.80 -17.91
C ARG A 340 11.96 16.80 -16.80
N ALA A 341 12.18 16.28 -15.59
CA ALA A 341 12.64 17.04 -14.43
C ALA A 341 14.17 16.98 -14.27
N LYS A 342 14.73 17.91 -13.49
CA LYS A 342 16.16 17.90 -13.10
C LYS A 342 16.50 16.69 -12.23
N ASP A 343 15.54 16.21 -11.42
CA ASP A 343 15.69 15.02 -10.60
C ASP A 343 15.36 13.78 -11.42
N ARG A 344 16.34 12.90 -11.60
CA ARG A 344 16.18 11.64 -12.34
C ARG A 344 15.51 10.58 -11.46
N THR A 345 14.19 10.58 -11.38
CA THR A 345 13.46 9.41 -10.86
C THR A 345 13.52 8.27 -11.89
N PRO A 346 13.35 7.00 -11.48
CA PRO A 346 13.38 5.88 -12.42
C PRO A 346 12.32 5.98 -13.52
N ILE A 347 11.14 6.52 -13.20
CA ILE A 347 10.08 6.70 -14.20
C ILE A 347 10.41 7.81 -15.20
N VAL A 348 11.14 8.85 -14.77
CA VAL A 348 11.68 9.88 -15.68
C VAL A 348 12.77 9.29 -16.59
N HIS A 349 13.57 8.35 -16.08
CA HIS A 349 14.52 7.61 -16.91
C HIS A 349 13.81 6.71 -17.92
N GLU A 350 12.83 5.91 -17.50
CA GLU A 350 12.00 5.08 -18.40
C GLU A 350 11.28 5.96 -19.45
N ALA A 351 10.72 7.10 -19.05
CA ALA A 351 10.09 8.07 -19.94
C ALA A 351 11.06 8.65 -20.98
N THR A 352 12.32 8.90 -20.57
CA THR A 352 13.35 9.43 -21.48
C THR A 352 13.73 8.43 -22.56
N LEU A 353 13.85 7.15 -22.21
CA LEU A 353 14.12 6.09 -23.20
C LEU A 353 12.93 5.93 -24.14
N LEU A 354 11.72 5.90 -23.59
CA LEU A 354 10.48 5.76 -24.35
C LEU A 354 10.24 6.93 -25.32
N LEU A 355 10.67 8.14 -24.96
CA LEU A 355 10.56 9.31 -25.84
C LEU A 355 11.35 9.13 -27.14
N ALA A 356 12.53 8.49 -27.09
CA ALA A 356 13.31 8.21 -28.29
C ALA A 356 12.60 7.20 -29.22
N GLU A 357 11.94 6.19 -28.65
CA GLU A 357 11.10 5.25 -29.42
C GLU A 357 9.91 5.98 -30.07
N LEU A 358 9.23 6.85 -29.31
CA LEU A 358 8.11 7.66 -29.81
C LEU A 358 8.52 8.61 -30.95
N ASP A 359 9.73 9.17 -30.90
CA ASP A 359 10.26 10.03 -31.97
C ASP A 359 10.42 9.24 -33.28
N GLN A 360 10.85 7.98 -33.20
CA GLN A 360 10.99 7.08 -34.35
C GLN A 360 9.62 6.63 -34.89
N GLU A 361 8.70 6.25 -34.01
CA GLU A 361 7.32 5.88 -34.38
C GLU A 361 6.62 7.04 -35.09
N ARG A 362 6.72 8.26 -34.54
CA ARG A 362 6.16 9.46 -35.15
C ARG A 362 6.70 9.71 -36.55
N ALA A 363 8.02 9.61 -36.74
CA ALA A 363 8.64 9.84 -38.06
C ALA A 363 8.13 8.82 -39.10
N THR A 364 7.86 7.59 -38.65
CA THR A 364 7.29 6.54 -39.48
C THR A 364 5.85 6.88 -39.88
N TYR A 365 5.00 7.21 -38.91
CA TYR A 365 3.60 7.57 -39.16
C TYR A 365 3.47 8.85 -40.01
N ASP A 366 4.34 9.85 -39.81
CA ASP A 366 4.33 11.09 -40.62
C ASP A 366 4.70 10.81 -42.08
N LYS A 367 5.70 9.95 -42.30
CA LYS A 367 6.08 9.53 -43.66
C LYS A 367 4.93 8.80 -44.36
N LEU A 368 4.32 7.83 -43.69
CA LEU A 368 3.20 7.06 -44.27
C LEU A 368 2.00 7.96 -44.52
N ASN A 369 1.63 8.81 -43.57
CA ASN A 369 0.51 9.74 -43.73
C ASN A 369 0.71 10.70 -44.90
N ARG A 370 1.95 11.16 -45.15
CA ARG A 370 2.26 12.07 -46.27
C ARG A 370 2.38 11.39 -47.63
N THR A 371 2.48 10.08 -47.68
CA THR A 371 2.76 9.35 -48.93
C THR A 371 1.66 8.37 -49.33
N VAL A 372 0.90 7.85 -48.37
CA VAL A 372 -0.07 6.76 -48.57
C VAL A 372 -1.48 7.16 -48.16
N THR A 373 -1.72 7.48 -46.88
CA THR A 373 -3.10 7.62 -46.36
C THR A 373 -3.68 9.03 -46.50
N PHE A 374 -2.86 10.07 -46.33
CA PHE A 374 -3.26 11.48 -46.40
C PHE A 374 -4.40 11.87 -45.43
N ASP A 375 -4.46 11.21 -44.27
CA ASP A 375 -5.49 11.46 -43.27
C ASP A 375 -5.28 12.81 -42.56
N PRO A 376 -6.37 13.53 -42.23
CA PRO A 376 -6.28 14.70 -41.37
C PRO A 376 -5.89 14.28 -39.94
N VAL A 377 -4.99 15.05 -39.32
CA VAL A 377 -4.60 14.83 -37.92
C VAL A 377 -5.69 15.39 -37.00
N PRO A 378 -6.34 14.57 -36.15
CA PRO A 378 -7.40 15.03 -35.28
C PRO A 378 -6.88 16.00 -34.20
N SER A 379 -7.75 16.92 -33.77
CA SER A 379 -7.51 17.81 -32.65
C SER A 379 -7.48 17.04 -31.30
N PRO A 380 -6.89 17.62 -30.23
CA PRO A 380 -6.87 16.98 -28.92
C PRO A 380 -8.26 16.64 -28.37
N ALA A 381 -9.28 17.44 -28.68
CA ALA A 381 -10.66 17.20 -28.25
C ALA A 381 -11.26 15.97 -28.94
N GLU A 382 -11.02 15.82 -30.25
CA GLU A 382 -11.48 14.66 -31.03
C GLU A 382 -10.76 13.37 -30.59
N LEU A 383 -9.46 13.46 -30.29
CA LEU A 383 -8.70 12.33 -29.74
C LEU A 383 -9.28 11.87 -28.41
N ASN A 384 -9.63 12.81 -27.51
CA ASN A 384 -10.25 12.46 -26.23
C ASN A 384 -11.60 11.75 -26.39
N GLN A 385 -12.40 12.11 -27.41
CA GLN A 385 -13.66 11.41 -27.72
C GLN A 385 -13.43 9.98 -28.24
N ARG A 386 -12.26 9.71 -28.81
CA ARG A 386 -11.86 8.38 -29.32
C ARG A 386 -11.14 7.55 -28.27
N THR A 387 -10.70 8.13 -27.16
CA THR A 387 -10.05 7.42 -26.07
C THR A 387 -11.06 6.50 -25.37
N PRO A 388 -10.84 5.17 -25.34
CA PRO A 388 -11.73 4.26 -24.63
C PRO A 388 -11.58 4.41 -23.12
N SER A 389 -12.53 3.85 -22.35
CA SER A 389 -12.38 3.76 -20.90
C SER A 389 -11.31 2.75 -20.48
N GLY A 390 -10.66 3.01 -19.35
CA GLY A 390 -9.72 2.09 -18.74
C GLY A 390 -10.31 0.75 -18.32
N ARG A 391 -9.44 -0.27 -18.21
CA ARG A 391 -9.80 -1.61 -17.72
C ARG A 391 -8.85 -2.07 -16.61
N THR A 392 -9.43 -2.58 -15.53
CA THR A 392 -8.72 -3.22 -14.41
C THR A 392 -8.70 -4.74 -14.57
N LEU A 393 -7.61 -5.38 -14.13
CA LEU A 393 -7.41 -6.85 -14.12
C LEU A 393 -7.29 -7.41 -12.71
N MET A 394 -6.76 -6.61 -11.79
CA MET A 394 -6.48 -7.04 -10.43
C MET A 394 -7.66 -6.79 -9.52
N GLU A 395 -7.93 -7.75 -8.66
CA GLU A 395 -8.87 -7.62 -7.55
C GLU A 395 -8.13 -7.69 -6.22
N MET A 396 -8.68 -6.99 -5.23
CA MET A 396 -8.11 -6.94 -3.89
C MET A 396 -8.31 -8.29 -3.20
N THR A 397 -7.26 -8.81 -2.55
CA THR A 397 -7.39 -10.02 -1.73
C THR A 397 -7.92 -9.64 -0.35
N VAL A 398 -9.14 -10.04 -0.02
CA VAL A 398 -9.74 -9.71 1.28
C VAL A 398 -8.90 -10.30 2.42
N PHE A 399 -8.43 -9.45 3.33
CA PHE A 399 -7.68 -9.90 4.49
C PHE A 399 -8.61 -10.58 5.50
N THR A 400 -8.26 -11.80 5.90
CA THR A 400 -8.98 -12.57 6.91
C THR A 400 -8.13 -12.68 8.17
N PRO A 401 -8.62 -12.22 9.34
CA PRO A 401 -7.88 -12.33 10.60
C PRO A 401 -7.50 -13.78 10.93
N PRO A 402 -6.21 -14.07 11.19
CA PRO A 402 -5.80 -15.43 11.53
C PRO A 402 -6.28 -15.82 12.93
N ALA A 403 -6.67 -17.07 13.08
CA ALA A 403 -7.03 -17.66 14.37
C ALA A 403 -5.80 -18.29 15.04
N LEU A 404 -5.75 -18.23 16.38
CA LEU A 404 -4.73 -18.91 17.17
C LEU A 404 -5.00 -20.42 17.13
N ARG A 405 -4.09 -21.20 16.54
CA ARG A 405 -4.33 -22.63 16.21
C ARG A 405 -4.58 -23.54 17.42
N ASN A 406 -4.14 -23.17 18.63
CA ASN A 406 -4.06 -24.07 19.79
C ASN A 406 -4.58 -23.50 21.13
N SER A 407 -5.46 -22.48 21.17
CA SER A 407 -6.00 -22.03 22.47
C SER A 407 -7.07 -23.01 22.99
N GLN A 408 -6.64 -24.07 23.67
CA GLN A 408 -7.47 -24.82 24.61
C GLN A 408 -7.82 -24.01 25.88
N SER A 409 -7.29 -22.78 26.03
CA SER A 409 -7.84 -21.79 26.95
C SER A 409 -9.11 -21.21 26.34
N ALA A 410 -10.23 -21.89 26.59
CA ALA A 410 -11.55 -21.38 26.28
C ALA A 410 -11.71 -19.98 26.91
N LEU A 411 -11.76 -18.95 26.07
CA LEU A 411 -12.49 -17.73 26.43
C LEU A 411 -13.91 -18.18 26.80
N PRO A 412 -14.46 -17.79 27.96
CA PRO A 412 -15.83 -18.13 28.29
C PRO A 412 -16.74 -17.59 27.19
N SER A 413 -17.41 -18.52 26.49
CA SER A 413 -18.35 -18.16 25.44
C SER A 413 -19.54 -17.44 26.09
N PRO A 414 -19.98 -16.28 25.60
CA PRO A 414 -21.25 -15.74 26.03
C PRO A 414 -22.35 -16.63 25.43
N THR A 415 -23.23 -17.12 26.31
CA THR A 415 -24.50 -17.81 26.02
C THR A 415 -24.44 -19.29 25.58
N ASP A 416 -24.51 -20.18 26.58
CA ASP A 416 -25.29 -21.40 26.46
C ASP A 416 -26.75 -21.08 26.82
N ALA A 417 -27.58 -20.93 25.80
CA ALA A 417 -28.99 -21.27 25.88
C ALA A 417 -29.50 -21.60 24.46
N THR A 418 -29.91 -22.86 24.32
CA THR A 418 -30.66 -23.48 23.23
C THR A 418 -29.89 -24.02 22.02
N GLU A 419 -29.81 -25.35 22.03
CA GLU A 419 -29.45 -26.27 20.96
C GLU A 419 -30.30 -26.03 19.69
N SER A 420 -29.69 -26.19 18.50
CA SER A 420 -30.03 -27.34 17.64
C SER A 420 -29.15 -27.40 16.38
N SER A 421 -28.89 -28.65 16.02
CA SER A 421 -28.08 -29.19 14.94
C SER A 421 -28.27 -28.60 13.54
N HIS A 422 -27.17 -28.41 12.80
CA HIS A 422 -26.87 -29.13 11.54
C HIS A 422 -25.64 -28.57 10.81
N GLY A 423 -24.83 -29.49 10.24
CA GLY A 423 -24.03 -29.21 9.05
C GLY A 423 -22.54 -28.95 9.25
N GLN A 424 -21.76 -30.00 9.51
CA GLN A 424 -20.36 -30.03 9.07
C GLN A 424 -20.34 -29.97 7.53
N GLN A 425 -19.69 -28.97 6.95
CA GLN A 425 -19.24 -29.06 5.56
C GLN A 425 -17.89 -28.36 5.36
N TYR A 426 -17.05 -29.07 4.62
CA TYR A 426 -15.62 -28.94 4.47
C TYR A 426 -15.16 -27.65 3.77
N ALA A 427 -13.97 -27.20 4.16
CA ALA A 427 -13.13 -26.30 3.38
C ALA A 427 -12.57 -27.04 2.15
N LEU A 428 -12.84 -26.52 0.94
CA LEU A 428 -12.05 -26.58 -0.31
C LEU A 428 -12.97 -26.37 -1.51
N GLN A 429 -12.98 -25.16 -2.08
CA GLN A 429 -13.36 -24.77 -3.46
C GLN A 429 -13.45 -23.24 -3.42
N HIS A 430 -12.56 -22.45 -4.03
CA HIS A 430 -12.42 -22.32 -5.47
C HIS A 430 -10.99 -21.93 -5.86
N ALA A 431 -10.36 -22.81 -6.64
CA ALA A 431 -9.38 -22.44 -7.65
C ALA A 431 -10.10 -22.47 -9.01
N TYR A 432 -9.59 -21.69 -9.97
CA TYR A 432 -10.04 -21.51 -11.36
C TYR A 432 -11.25 -20.58 -11.55
N TYR A 433 -10.99 -19.35 -11.99
CA TYR A 433 -11.13 -18.92 -13.39
C TYR A 433 -10.14 -17.80 -13.71
#